data_AF-X1BVC3-F1
#
_entry.id   AF-X1BVC3-F1
#
_cell.length_a   1.000
_cell.length_b   1.000
_cell.length_c   1.000
_cell.angle_alpha   90.00
_cell.angle_beta   90.00
_cell.angle_gamma   90.00
#
_symmetry.space_group_name_H-M   'P 1'
#
loop_
_entity.id
_entity.type
_entity.pdbx_description
1 polymer ?
#
loop_
_entity_poly.entity_id
_entity_poly.type
_entity_poly.pdbx_seq_one_letter_code
_entity_poly.pdbx_strand_id
1 'polypeptide(L)' 'MNISSLVEVKTNPNIPTLAPGDTVKVSVKIVEGEKERTQVFQGVIIKVRL' A
#
# COMPACT_ATOMS: atom_id res chain seq x y z
N MET A 1 8.04 -1.83 24.53
CA MET A 1 6.74 -1.14 24.37
C MET A 1 6.60 -0.76 22.90
N ASN A 2 5.51 -1.15 22.25
CA ASN A 2 5.27 -0.85 20.84
C ASN A 2 4.72 0.58 20.71
N ILE A 3 5.37 1.44 19.93
CA ILE A 3 4.97 2.85 19.76
C ILE A 3 3.58 3.01 19.12
N SER A 4 3.08 1.94 18.48
CA SER A 4 1.75 1.86 17.85
C SER A 4 0.57 1.88 18.83
N SER A 5 0.79 1.75 20.15
CA SER A 5 -0.29 1.91 21.14
C SER A 5 -0.63 3.38 21.45
N LEU A 6 0.19 4.33 21.00
CA LEU A 6 0.01 5.76 21.25
C LEU A 6 -0.71 6.49 20.10
N VAL A 7 -0.76 5.85 18.92
CA VAL A 7 -1.39 6.40 17.71
C VAL A 7 -2.18 5.29 17.03
N GLU A 8 -3.51 5.43 17.02
CA GLU A 8 -4.38 4.51 16.28
C GLU A 8 -4.16 4.66 14.78
N VAL A 9 -3.51 3.65 14.17
CA VAL A 9 -3.41 3.57 12.71
C VAL A 9 -4.78 3.16 12.18
N LYS A 10 -5.53 4.11 11.62
CA LYS A 10 -6.82 3.84 10.99
C LYS A 10 -6.61 3.18 9.63
N THR A 11 -7.27 2.05 9.43
CA THR A 11 -7.33 1.37 8.13
C THR A 11 -7.97 2.28 7.10
N ASN A 12 -7.39 2.36 5.89
CA ASN A 12 -7.98 3.11 4.80
C ASN A 12 -9.16 2.33 4.20
N PRO A 13 -10.41 2.83 4.28
CA PRO A 13 -11.59 2.12 3.80
C PRO A 13 -11.64 1.96 2.29
N ASN A 14 -10.81 2.70 1.53
CA ASN A 14 -10.76 2.62 0.08
C ASN A 14 -9.88 1.46 -0.44
N ILE A 15 -9.14 0.79 0.45
CA ILE A 15 -8.31 -0.36 0.08
C ILE A 15 -9.15 -1.63 0.27
N PRO A 16 -9.35 -2.45 -0.78
CA PRO A 16 -10.08 -3.70 -0.64
C PRO A 16 -9.31 -4.69 0.25
N THR A 17 -10.01 -5.71 0.76
CA THR A 17 -9.33 -6.83 1.43
C THR A 17 -8.43 -7.55 0.44
N LEU A 18 -7.16 -7.72 0.78
CA LEU A 18 -6.13 -8.35 -0.05
C LEU A 18 -5.64 -9.65 0.60
N ALA A 19 -5.38 -10.66 -0.22
CA ALA A 19 -4.82 -11.93 0.22
C ALA A 19 -3.55 -12.31 -0.58
N PRO A 20 -2.63 -13.09 0.02
CA PRO A 20 -1.56 -13.72 -0.75
C PRO A 20 -2.13 -14.58 -1.89
N GLY A 21 -1.55 -14.45 -3.08
CA GLY A 21 -2.02 -15.08 -4.32
C GLY A 21 -2.83 -14.16 -5.23
N ASP A 22 -3.35 -13.04 -4.73
CA ASP A 22 -4.11 -12.10 -5.55
C ASP A 22 -3.19 -11.41 -6.59
N THR A 23 -3.67 -11.29 -7.83
CA THR A 23 -3.02 -10.46 -8.84
C THR A 23 -3.57 -9.04 -8.75
N VAL A 24 -2.70 -8.08 -8.48
CA VAL A 24 -3.08 -6.68 -8.26
C VAL A 24 -2.33 -5.74 -9.18
N LYS A 25 -2.93 -4.56 -9.38
CA LYS A 25 -2.30 -3.42 -10.04
C LYS A 25 -2.21 -2.27 -9.02
N VAL A 26 -0.99 -1.87 -8.68
CA VAL A 26 -0.70 -0.83 -7.69
C VAL A 26 -0.21 0.42 -8.41
N SER A 27 -0.93 1.52 -8.24
CA SER A 27 -0.52 2.84 -8.74
C SER A 27 0.26 3.58 -7.67
N VAL A 28 1.53 3.84 -7.92
CA VAL A 28 2.44 4.57 -7.03
C VAL A 28 2.62 5.98 -7.59
N LYS A 29 2.32 6.99 -6.78
CA LYS A 29 2.72 8.37 -7.11
C LYS A 29 4.20 8.53 -6.75
N ILE A 30 5.01 8.94 -7.72
CA ILE A 30 6.43 9.21 -7.58
C ILE A 30 6.64 10.70 -7.77
N VAL A 31 7.31 11.34 -6.81
CA VAL A 31 7.65 12.76 -6.82
C VAL A 31 9.17 12.89 -6.88
N GLU A 32 9.69 13.48 -7.95
CA GLU A 32 11.11 13.70 -8.20
C GLU A 32 11.35 15.21 -8.40
N GLY A 33 11.63 15.92 -7.30
CA GLY A 33 11.70 17.38 -7.28
C GLY A 33 10.34 18.01 -7.60
N GLU A 34 10.26 18.81 -8.66
CA GLU A 34 9.02 19.44 -9.14
C GLU A 34 8.19 18.54 -10.08
N LYS A 35 8.69 17.36 -10.45
CA LYS A 35 7.99 16.45 -11.36
C LYS A 35 7.24 15.38 -10.57
N GLU A 36 5.97 15.20 -10.91
CA GLU A 36 5.14 14.10 -10.44
C GLU A 36 4.80 13.13 -11.58
N ARG A 37 4.85 11.83 -11.31
CA ARG A 37 4.34 10.79 -12.22
C ARG A 37 3.66 9.68 -11.44
N THR A 38 2.70 9.02 -12.07
CA THR A 38 2.09 7.79 -11.53
C THR A 38 2.70 6.60 -12.24
N GLN A 39 3.39 5.74 -11.49
CA GLN A 39 3.92 4.49 -11.99
C GLN A 39 3.05 3.32 -11.55
N VAL A 40 2.72 2.44 -12.48
CA VAL A 40 1.87 1.29 -12.24
C VAL A 40 2.71 0.02 -12.15
N PHE A 41 2.54 -0.73 -11.08
CA PHE A 41 3.14 -2.05 -10.88
C PHE A 41 2.06 -3.11 -10.88
N GLN A 42 2.25 -4.19 -11.64
CA GLN A 42 1.34 -5.32 -11.67
C GLN A 42 2.08 -6.58 -11.23
N GLY A 43 1.46 -7.37 -10.36
CA GLY A 43 2.07 -8.59 -9.85
C GLY A 43 1.18 -9.34 -8.88
N VAL A 44 1.72 -10.41 -8.32
CA VAL A 44 1.04 -11.28 -7.35
C VAL A 44 1.46 -10.90 -5.93
N ILE A 45 0.50 -10.83 -5.01
CA ILE A 45 0.78 -10.62 -3.59
C ILE A 45 1.43 -11.89 -3.02
N ILE A 46 2.67 -11.78 -2.54
CA ILE A 46 3.38 -12.91 -1.91
C ILE A 46 3.10 -13.04 -0.41
N LYS A 47 2.77 -11.92 0.26
CA LYS A 47 2.54 -11.85 1.69
C LYS A 47 1.81 -10.56 2.05
N VAL A 48 0.84 -10.65 2.94
CA VAL A 48 0.24 -9.51 3.64
C VAL A 48 0.72 -9.55 5.08
N ARG A 49 1.22 -8.43 5.61
CA ARG A 49 1.55 -8.30 7.03
C ARG A 49 0.51 -7.36 7.64
N LEU A 50 -0.38 -7.94 8.44
CA LEU A 50 -1.33 -7.23 9.30
C LEU A 50 -0.65 -6.80 10.59
#